data_AF-A0A6B3CUH8-F1
#
_entry.id   AF-A0A6B3CUH8-F1
#
_cell.length_a   1.000
_cell.length_b   1.000
_cell.length_c   1.000
_cell.angle_alpha   90.00
_cell.angle_beta   90.00
_cell.angle_gamma   90.00
#
_symmetry.space_group_name_H-M   'P 1'
#
loop_
_entity.id
_entity.type
_entity.pdbx_description
1 polymer ?
#
loop_
_entity_poly.entity_id
_entity_poly.type
_entity_poly.pdbx_seq_one_letter_code
_entity_poly.pdbx_strand_id
1 'polypeptide(L)'
;MKITRVETFAVPPRWLLCRVETDDGVVGWGEPMVEGRAATVRTAVEELSELIVGQDPLRIEDHWQTMTKGSFYRGGPVLSSAVAGLDQALWDIAGKVYGAP
;
A
#
# COMPACT_ATOMS: atom_id res chain seq x y z
N MET A 1 0.06 -17.09 -2.81
CA MET A 1 0.61 -15.74 -2.76
C MET A 1 0.20 -15.07 -1.46
N LYS A 2 1.16 -14.61 -0.68
CA LYS A 2 0.97 -13.80 0.53
C LYS A 2 1.88 -12.59 0.50
N ILE A 3 1.40 -11.46 1.02
CA ILE A 3 2.23 -10.27 1.23
C ILE A 3 3.26 -10.58 2.33
N THR A 4 4.54 -10.33 2.04
CA THR A 4 5.65 -10.60 2.97
C THR A 4 6.28 -9.34 3.52
N ARG A 5 6.29 -8.25 2.74
CA ARG A 5 6.94 -7.00 3.13
C ARG A 5 6.30 -5.81 2.45
N VAL A 6 6.21 -4.72 3.20
CA VAL A 6 5.90 -3.38 2.68
C VAL A 6 7.06 -2.46 3.04
N GLU A 7 7.56 -1.70 2.06
CA GLU A 7 8.68 -0.77 2.25
C GLU A 7 8.41 0.54 1.50
N THR A 8 8.78 1.67 2.10
CA THR A 8 8.61 2.98 1.46
C THR A 8 9.94 3.70 1.19
N PHE A 9 10.01 4.37 0.05
CA PHE A 9 11.21 5.04 -0.46
C PHE A 9 10.94 6.54 -0.62
N ALA A 10 11.64 7.36 0.15
CA ALA A 10 11.62 8.80 -0.08
C ALA A 10 12.51 9.11 -1.29
N VAL A 11 11.95 9.69 -2.34
CA VAL A 11 12.64 9.96 -3.60
C VAL A 11 12.62 11.46 -3.87
N PRO A 12 13.77 12.10 -4.15
CA PRO A 12 13.81 13.52 -4.52
C PRO A 12 12.92 13.84 -5.75
N PRO A 13 12.31 15.03 -5.83
CA PRO A 13 12.41 16.12 -4.84
C PRO A 13 11.45 15.99 -3.66
N ARG A 14 10.37 15.20 -3.80
CA ARG A 14 9.28 15.15 -2.81
C ARG A 14 8.40 13.90 -2.89
N TRP A 15 8.82 12.85 -3.57
CA TRP A 15 8.01 11.64 -3.77
C TRP A 15 8.19 10.67 -2.60
N LEU A 16 7.16 9.86 -2.40
CA LEU A 16 7.20 8.70 -1.52
C LEU A 16 6.63 7.52 -2.31
N LEU A 17 7.48 6.55 -2.64
CA LEU A 17 7.06 5.31 -3.28
C LEU A 17 6.83 4.24 -2.22
N CYS A 18 5.91 3.32 -2.49
CA CYS A 18 5.63 2.14 -1.69
C CYS A 18 5.84 0.89 -2.54
N ARG A 19 6.56 -0.09 -2.00
CA ARG A 19 6.77 -1.41 -2.59
C ARG A 19 6.12 -2.46 -1.71
N VAL A 20 5.31 -3.32 -2.32
CA VAL A 20 4.70 -4.49 -1.69
C VAL A 20 5.29 -5.75 -2.31
N GLU A 21 5.86 -6.63 -1.50
CA GLU A 21 6.47 -7.89 -1.93
C GLU A 21 5.62 -9.08 -1.52
N THR A 22 5.63 -10.13 -2.33
CA THR A 22 4.93 -11.40 -2.05
C THR A 22 5.90 -12.57 -1.86
N ASP A 23 5.40 -13.67 -1.28
CA ASP A 23 6.18 -14.90 -1.02
C ASP A 23 6.60 -15.68 -2.28
N ASP A 24 6.01 -15.38 -3.43
CA ASP A 24 6.35 -15.92 -4.75
C ASP A 24 7.11 -14.92 -5.64
N GLY A 25 7.56 -13.80 -5.07
CA GLY A 25 8.48 -12.86 -5.71
C GLY A 25 7.82 -11.81 -6.61
N VAL A 26 6.49 -11.74 -6.66
CA VAL A 26 5.79 -10.64 -7.34
C VAL A 26 5.90 -9.38 -6.49
N VAL A 27 6.10 -8.25 -7.16
CA VAL A 27 6.29 -6.95 -6.50
C VAL A 27 5.33 -5.93 -7.10
N GLY A 28 4.58 -5.25 -6.24
CA GLY A 28 3.70 -4.13 -6.55
C GLY A 28 4.28 -2.80 -6.17
N TRP A 29 3.98 -1.76 -6.94
CA TRP A 29 4.38 -0.38 -6.69
C TRP A 29 3.19 0.58 -6.59
N GLY A 30 3.29 1.51 -5.67
CA GLY A 30 2.37 2.64 -5.54
C GLY A 30 3.08 3.89 -5.02
N GLU A 31 2.35 5.00 -4.96
CA GLU A 31 2.87 6.32 -4.61
C GLU A 31 1.95 7.02 -3.58
N PRO A 32 2.11 6.73 -2.28
CA PRO A 32 1.39 7.43 -1.24
C PRO A 32 2.00 8.81 -0.98
N MET A 33 1.37 9.90 -1.45
CA MET A 33 1.89 11.26 -1.22
C MET A 33 0.86 12.26 -0.69
N VAL A 34 1.19 12.90 0.43
CA VAL A 34 0.65 14.20 0.87
C VAL A 34 1.79 15.20 0.94
N GLU A 35 1.78 16.21 0.07
CA GLU A 35 2.85 17.19 -0.02
C GLU A 35 3.16 17.84 1.34
N GLY A 36 4.45 17.89 1.70
CA GLY A 36 4.92 18.41 2.99
C GLY A 36 4.70 17.49 4.20
N ARG A 37 4.11 16.29 4.02
CA ARG A 37 3.81 15.34 5.11
C ARG A 37 4.35 13.92 4.84
N ALA A 38 5.42 13.79 4.06
CA ALA A 38 6.01 12.50 3.66
C ALA A 38 6.28 11.56 4.85
N ALA A 39 6.85 12.06 5.94
CA ALA A 39 7.16 11.24 7.12
C ALA A 39 5.88 10.71 7.80
N THR A 40 4.84 11.54 7.91
CA THR A 40 3.56 11.12 8.49
C THR A 40 2.86 10.09 7.62
N VAL A 41 2.90 10.27 6.29
CA VAL A 41 2.33 9.28 5.35
C VAL A 41 3.11 7.97 5.38
N ARG A 42 4.45 8.02 5.47
CA ARG A 42 5.29 6.81 5.66
C ARG A 42 4.85 6.02 6.88
N THR A 43 4.71 6.67 8.03
CA THR A 43 4.26 6.00 9.27
C THR A 43 2.85 5.41 9.10
N ALA A 44 1.94 6.14 8.46
CA ALA A 44 0.60 5.60 8.18
C ALA A 44 0.62 4.37 7.25
N VAL A 45 1.52 4.32 6.27
CA VAL A 45 1.71 3.13 5.42
C VAL A 45 2.24 1.96 6.25
N GLU A 46 3.22 2.19 7.13
CA GLU A 46 3.77 1.17 8.03
C GLU A 46 2.67 0.59 8.94
N GLU A 47 1.89 1.43 9.62
CA GLU A 47 0.79 0.99 10.50
C GLU A 47 -0.31 0.22 9.75
N LEU A 48 -0.74 0.72 8.59
CA LEU A 48 -1.77 0.04 7.79
C LEU A 48 -1.24 -1.27 7.18
N SER A 49 0.06 -1.37 6.91
CA SER A 49 0.64 -2.59 6.34
C SER A 49 0.54 -3.79 7.27
N GLU A 50 0.53 -3.58 8.59
CA GLU A 50 0.37 -4.65 9.58
C GLU A 50 -0.96 -5.42 9.40
N LEU A 51 -1.97 -4.77 8.83
CA LEU A 51 -3.29 -5.37 8.58
C LEU A 51 -3.29 -6.32 7.38
N ILE A 52 -2.36 -6.14 6.43
CA ILE A 52 -2.36 -6.86 5.15
C ILE A 52 -1.16 -7.81 4.98
N VAL A 53 -0.08 -7.64 5.75
CA VAL A 53 1.04 -8.60 5.75
C VAL A 53 0.54 -9.99 6.17
N GLY A 54 0.97 -11.02 5.42
CA GLY A 54 0.53 -12.40 5.58
C GLY A 54 -0.78 -12.75 4.87
N GLN A 55 -1.49 -11.76 4.30
CA GLN A 55 -2.73 -11.96 3.56
C GLN A 55 -2.50 -12.10 2.05
N ASP A 56 -3.51 -12.63 1.36
CA ASP A 56 -3.52 -12.75 -0.11
C ASP A 56 -3.69 -11.36 -0.76
N PRO A 57 -2.71 -10.85 -1.54
CA PRO A 57 -2.79 -9.52 -2.14
C PRO A 57 -3.92 -9.37 -3.16
N LEU A 58 -4.47 -10.45 -3.71
CA LEU A 58 -5.53 -10.40 -4.71
C LEU A 58 -6.92 -10.09 -4.11
N ARG A 59 -7.04 -10.07 -2.79
CA ARG A 59 -8.26 -9.64 -2.08
C ARG A 59 -8.33 -8.12 -1.94
N ILE A 60 -8.12 -7.39 -3.04
CA ILE A 60 -7.89 -5.93 -3.03
C ILE A 60 -9.00 -5.16 -2.32
N GLU A 61 -10.27 -5.43 -2.65
CA GLU A 61 -11.40 -4.75 -2.00
C GLU A 61 -11.46 -5.04 -0.49
N ASP A 62 -11.12 -6.26 -0.07
CA ASP A 62 -11.09 -6.63 1.36
C ASP A 62 -10.01 -5.85 2.10
N HIS A 63 -8.83 -5.72 1.50
CA HIS A 63 -7.74 -4.88 2.03
C HIS A 63 -8.15 -3.42 2.12
N TRP A 64 -8.77 -2.89 1.06
CA TRP A 64 -9.26 -1.52 1.04
C TRP A 64 -10.30 -1.27 2.14
N GLN A 65 -11.28 -2.17 2.29
CA GLN A 65 -12.31 -2.10 3.34
C GLN A 65 -11.69 -2.19 4.74
N THR A 66 -10.73 -3.10 4.93
CA THR A 66 -10.03 -3.29 6.20
C THR A 66 -9.25 -2.04 6.58
N MET A 67 -8.46 -1.48 5.67
CA MET A 67 -7.67 -0.27 5.94
C MET A 67 -8.52 1.00 6.11
N THR A 68 -9.67 1.11 5.42
CA THR A 68 -10.49 2.33 5.44
C THR A 68 -11.63 2.33 6.46
N LYS A 69 -12.10 1.15 6.87
CA LYS A 69 -13.27 1.00 7.76
C LYS A 69 -13.02 0.07 8.94
N GLY A 70 -12.06 -0.84 8.85
CA GLY A 70 -11.71 -1.79 9.92
C GLY A 70 -10.61 -1.29 10.87
N SER A 71 -9.78 -0.34 10.43
CA SER A 71 -8.63 0.15 11.20
C SER A 71 -9.02 1.12 12.32
N PHE A 72 -9.75 2.20 12.01
CA PHE A 72 -10.19 3.22 12.97
C PHE A 72 -11.22 4.18 12.37
N TYR A 73 -11.36 5.40 12.93
CA TYR A 73 -12.09 6.49 12.29
C TYR A 73 -11.61 6.73 10.85
N ARG A 74 -12.57 7.10 10.01
CA ARG A 74 -12.41 6.97 8.56
C ARG A 74 -11.59 8.12 7.96
N GLY A 75 -10.49 7.77 7.31
CA GLY A 75 -9.83 8.58 6.28
C GLY A 75 -9.14 9.86 6.79
N GLY A 76 -9.28 10.93 6.01
CA GLY A 76 -8.44 12.12 6.12
C GLY A 76 -7.23 12.04 5.18
N PRO A 77 -6.55 13.18 4.93
CA PRO A 77 -5.56 13.27 3.86
C PRO A 77 -4.41 12.27 4.02
N VAL A 78 -3.96 12.01 5.26
CA VAL A 78 -2.86 11.08 5.54
C VAL A 78 -3.28 9.64 5.31
N LEU A 79 -4.35 9.17 5.97
CA LEU A 79 -4.78 7.77 5.85
C LEU A 79 -5.26 7.45 4.43
N SER A 80 -6.01 8.35 3.80
CA SER A 80 -6.45 8.16 2.41
C SER A 80 -5.28 8.09 1.43
N SER A 81 -4.22 8.89 1.66
CA SER A 81 -3.00 8.81 0.84
C SER A 81 -2.22 7.52 1.06
N ALA A 82 -2.08 7.06 2.30
CA ALA A 82 -1.43 5.78 2.60
C ALA A 82 -2.18 4.59 1.96
N VAL A 83 -3.51 4.56 2.09
CA VAL A 83 -4.36 3.55 1.44
C VAL A 83 -4.21 3.60 -0.07
N ALA A 84 -4.20 4.78 -0.69
CA ALA A 84 -4.06 4.89 -2.13
C ALA A 84 -2.74 4.28 -2.65
N GLY A 85 -1.62 4.51 -1.96
CA GLY A 85 -0.34 3.91 -2.33
C GLY A 85 -0.31 2.39 -2.18
N LEU A 86 -0.96 1.85 -1.15
CA LEU A 86 -1.09 0.39 -0.97
C LEU A 86 -2.03 -0.21 -2.02
N ASP A 87 -3.17 0.41 -2.28
CA ASP A 87 -4.15 -0.02 -3.29
C ASP A 87 -3.53 -0.09 -4.70
N GLN A 88 -2.78 0.93 -5.10
CA GLN A 88 -2.02 0.94 -6.35
C GLN A 88 -1.06 -0.25 -6.45
N ALA A 89 -0.29 -0.52 -5.38
CA ALA A 89 0.64 -1.63 -5.36
C ALA A 89 -0.07 -2.99 -5.46
N LEU A 90 -1.23 -3.15 -4.81
CA LEU A 90 -2.04 -4.36 -4.91
C LEU A 90 -2.61 -4.58 -6.32
N TRP A 91 -3.07 -3.51 -6.98
CA TRP A 91 -3.49 -3.58 -8.38
C TRP A 91 -2.35 -3.88 -9.34
N ASP A 92 -1.16 -3.31 -9.12
CA ASP A 92 0.05 -3.64 -9.88
C ASP A 92 0.45 -5.12 -9.71
N ILE A 93 0.35 -5.68 -8.50
CA ILE A 93 0.50 -7.13 -8.26
C ILE A 93 -0.52 -7.91 -9.08
N ALA A 94 -1.81 -7.55 -9.02
CA ALA A 94 -2.84 -8.27 -9.76
C ALA A 94 -2.58 -8.24 -11.28
N GLY A 95 -2.23 -7.08 -11.85
CA GLY A 95 -1.87 -6.97 -13.27
C GLY A 95 -0.70 -7.89 -13.65
N LYS A 96 0.34 -7.95 -12.82
CA LYS A 96 1.49 -8.86 -13.02
C LYS A 96 1.12 -10.33 -12.90
N VAL A 97 0.25 -10.69 -11.95
CA VAL A 97 -0.25 -12.06 -11.76
C VAL A 97 -1.07 -12.51 -12.96
N TYR A 98 -1.94 -11.65 -13.47
CA TYR A 98 -2.83 -11.97 -14.59
C TYR A 98 -2.21 -11.73 -15.96
N GLY A 99 -1.02 -11.10 -16.02
CA GLY A 99 -0.37 -10.74 -17.28
C GLY A 99 -1.17 -9.72 -18.09
N ALA A 100 -1.85 -8.79 -17.41
CA ALA A 100 -2.75 -7.81 -18.01
C ALA A 100 -2.52 -6.40 -17.44
N PRO A 101 -2.70 -5.34 -18.25
CA PRO A 101 -2.80 -3.96 -17.78
C PRO A 101 -4.05 -3.72 -16.91
#